data_AF-E3N4L3-F1
#
_entry.id   AF-E3N4L3-F1
#
_cell.length_a   1.000
_cell.length_b   1.000
_cell.length_c   1.000
_cell.angle_alpha   90.00
_cell.angle_beta   90.00
_cell.angle_gamma   90.00
#
_symmetry.space_group_name_H-M   'P 1'
#
loop_
_entity.id
_entity.type
_entity.pdbx_description
1 polymer ?
#
loop_
_entity_poly.entity_id
_entity_poly.type
_entity_poly.pdbx_seq_one_letter_code
_entity_poly.pdbx_strand_id
1 'polypeptide(L)'
;MFLLFIILKVWNSGLETYHNIPGSTLYTKFTSSDVVPIEPPLPTEVVDNGMDVEVTTKFVFEHDHFEKEWSRGLSNWEERMEGVQTNVFFYNAYLGKVRIPSDLAIHIIKLVENLQKDCYERLKTDPINVIVKVRLLKDFVEMCIMHPDNEMYVVKTIVDVEYVE
;
A
#
# COMPACT_ATOMS: atom_id res chain seq x y z
N MET A 1 19.99 9.15 0.57
CA MET A 1 19.26 9.26 -0.72
C MET A 1 17.74 9.17 -0.52
N PHE A 2 17.20 9.82 0.52
CA PHE A 2 15.76 9.85 0.81
C PHE A 2 15.14 11.24 0.54
N LEU A 3 15.95 12.29 0.58
CA LEU A 3 15.50 13.66 0.28
C LEU A 3 15.11 13.87 -1.19
N LEU A 4 15.65 13.10 -2.13
CA LEU A 4 15.44 13.37 -3.57
C LEU A 4 14.04 12.96 -4.05
N PHE A 5 13.42 11.96 -3.42
CA PHE A 5 12.11 11.44 -3.84
C PHE A 5 10.94 12.32 -3.38
N ILE A 6 11.07 12.98 -2.23
CA ILE A 6 10.06 13.95 -1.74
C ILE A 6 9.98 15.14 -2.71
N ILE A 7 11.12 15.59 -3.23
CA ILE A 7 11.18 16.72 -4.19
C ILE A 7 10.48 16.38 -5.51
N LEU A 8 10.61 15.15 -6.02
CA LEU A 8 9.97 14.77 -7.29
C LEU A 8 8.44 14.66 -7.18
N LYS A 9 7.91 14.24 -6.03
CA LYS A 9 6.46 14.02 -5.88
C LYS A 9 5.67 15.32 -5.70
N VAL A 10 6.29 16.33 -5.08
CA VAL A 10 5.74 17.70 -5.02
C VAL A 10 5.66 18.32 -6.42
N TRP A 11 6.53 17.92 -7.35
CA TRP A 11 6.48 18.43 -8.72
C TRP A 11 5.32 17.83 -9.54
N ASN A 12 4.96 16.55 -9.33
CA ASN A 12 3.97 15.89 -10.18
C ASN A 12 2.50 16.12 -9.80
N SER A 13 2.20 16.68 -8.63
CA SER A 13 0.83 16.94 -8.17
C SER A 13 0.22 18.25 -8.69
N GLY A 14 0.95 19.00 -9.53
CA GLY A 14 0.49 20.27 -10.12
C GLY A 14 0.15 20.23 -11.61
N LEU A 15 0.07 19.05 -12.25
CA LEU A 15 -0.16 18.93 -13.69
C LEU A 15 -1.57 18.42 -14.01
N GLU A 16 -2.60 19.20 -13.66
CA GLU A 16 -3.90 19.12 -14.34
C GLU A 16 -4.02 20.26 -15.37
N THR A 17 -3.93 19.82 -16.63
CA THR A 17 -4.40 20.40 -17.88
C THR A 17 -4.65 21.91 -17.94
N TYR A 18 -3.78 22.62 -18.67
CA TYR A 18 -4.15 23.87 -19.31
C TYR A 18 -3.91 23.77 -20.82
N HIS A 19 -5.00 23.93 -21.57
CA HIS A 19 -4.96 24.22 -22.99
C HIS A 19 -4.02 25.42 -23.24
N ASN A 20 -3.03 25.23 -24.11
CA ASN A 20 -2.09 26.25 -24.53
C ASN A 20 -2.83 27.47 -25.10
N ILE A 21 -2.83 28.58 -24.36
CA ILE A 21 -3.06 29.91 -24.93
C ILE A 21 -1.69 30.50 -25.26
N PRO A 22 -1.34 30.74 -26.54
CA PRO A 22 -0.03 31.23 -26.90
C PRO A 22 0.08 32.71 -26.55
N GLY A 23 1.01 33.06 -25.66
CA GLY A 23 1.41 34.45 -25.44
C GLY A 23 1.48 34.98 -24.00
N SER A 24 1.74 34.16 -22.97
CA SER A 24 2.07 34.71 -21.65
C SER A 24 3.25 34.01 -20.99
N THR A 25 4.34 34.77 -20.80
CA THR A 25 5.45 34.45 -19.91
C THR A 25 4.99 34.68 -18.47
N LEU A 26 4.38 33.67 -17.85
CA LEU A 26 4.09 33.67 -16.42
C LEU A 26 5.26 33.00 -15.68
N TYR A 27 6.26 33.81 -15.32
CA TYR A 27 7.14 33.45 -14.22
C TYR A 27 6.32 33.50 -12.92
N THR A 28 5.85 32.34 -12.45
CA THR A 28 5.16 32.23 -11.16
C THR A 28 6.19 32.47 -10.05
N LYS A 29 6.16 33.67 -9.46
CA LYS A 29 6.91 33.98 -8.23
C LYS A 29 6.19 33.33 -7.05
N PHE A 30 6.77 32.28 -6.48
CA PHE A 30 6.36 31.80 -5.16
C PHE A 30 6.93 32.73 -4.08
N THR A 31 6.08 33.30 -3.23
CA THR A 31 6.49 33.99 -2.01
C THR A 31 6.43 33.04 -0.82
N SER A 32 7.51 33.00 -0.03
CA SER A 32 7.68 32.14 1.15
C SER A 32 6.77 32.56 2.31
N SER A 33 5.46 32.35 2.17
CA SER A 33 4.45 32.55 3.22
C SER A 33 3.46 31.39 3.32
N ASP A 34 3.48 30.44 2.40
CA ASP A 34 2.55 29.32 2.39
C ASP A 34 3.08 28.20 3.29
N VAL A 35 2.44 28.07 4.46
CA VAL A 35 2.67 26.95 5.37
C VAL A 35 1.98 25.73 4.76
N VAL A 36 2.76 24.86 4.10
CA VAL A 36 2.27 23.57 3.63
C VAL A 36 2.27 22.60 4.81
N PRO A 37 1.12 22.05 5.22
CA PRO A 37 1.09 21.01 6.23
C PRO A 37 1.84 19.78 5.70
N ILE A 38 2.85 19.33 6.45
CA ILE A 38 3.58 18.10 6.15
C ILE A 38 2.88 16.97 6.90
N GLU A 39 2.43 15.95 6.17
CA GLU A 39 1.90 14.74 6.81
C GLU A 39 2.99 14.06 7.64
N PRO A 40 2.63 13.48 8.81
CA PRO A 40 3.61 12.78 9.63
C PRO A 40 4.20 11.59 8.83
N PRO A 41 5.50 11.31 8.98
CA PRO A 41 6.11 10.15 8.34
C PRO A 41 5.45 8.87 8.83
N LEU A 42 5.39 7.85 7.97
CA LEU A 42 4.89 6.53 8.34
C LEU A 42 5.70 5.97 9.54
N PRO A 43 5.05 5.32 10.53
CA PRO A 43 5.76 4.70 11.65
C PRO A 43 6.81 3.72 11.15
N THR A 44 8.06 3.93 11.57
CA THR A 44 9.22 3.24 11.01
C THR A 44 10.12 2.73 12.12
N GLU A 45 10.55 1.47 12.01
CA GLU A 45 11.40 0.80 12.98
C GLU A 45 12.67 0.27 12.30
N VAL A 46 13.80 0.41 12.98
CA VAL A 46 15.06 -0.20 12.55
C VAL A 46 15.11 -1.62 13.10
N VAL A 47 15.31 -2.61 12.23
CA VAL A 47 15.28 -4.03 12.56
C VAL A 47 16.58 -4.71 12.15
N ASP A 48 16.68 -6.02 12.40
CA ASP A 48 17.83 -6.86 12.03
C ASP A 48 19.18 -6.26 12.49
N ASN A 49 19.25 -5.82 13.75
CA ASN A 49 20.44 -5.18 14.35
C ASN A 49 20.96 -3.95 13.59
N GLY A 50 20.08 -3.17 12.95
CA GLY A 50 20.48 -1.97 12.21
C GLY A 50 20.66 -2.17 10.71
N MET A 51 20.39 -3.37 10.20
CA MET A 51 20.65 -3.71 8.80
C MET A 51 19.43 -3.55 7.90
N ASP A 52 18.23 -3.35 8.46
CA ASP A 52 17.00 -3.27 7.70
C ASP A 52 15.98 -2.35 8.39
N VAL A 53 14.91 -1.98 7.68
CA VAL A 53 13.87 -1.05 8.13
C VAL A 53 12.49 -1.63 7.85
N GLU A 54 11.63 -1.63 8.86
CA GLU A 54 10.21 -1.96 8.75
C GLU A 54 9.37 -0.69 8.82
N VAL A 55 8.44 -0.55 7.88
CA VAL A 55 7.47 0.56 7.85
C VAL A 55 6.08 -0.01 8.11
N THR A 56 5.36 0.57 9.07
CA THR A 56 3.97 0.20 9.34
C THR A 56 3.03 1.02 8.48
N THR A 57 2.13 0.35 7.76
CA THR A 57 1.11 0.96 6.91
C THR A 57 -0.18 0.18 6.98
N LYS A 58 -1.27 0.77 6.49
CA LYS A 58 -2.54 0.07 6.31
C LYS A 58 -3.08 0.22 4.89
N PHE A 59 -3.97 -0.70 4.51
CA PHE A 59 -4.74 -0.66 3.27
C PHE A 59 -6.14 -1.23 3.51
N VAL A 60 -7.11 -0.82 2.69
CA VAL A 60 -8.48 -1.34 2.76
C VAL A 60 -8.52 -2.71 2.09
N PHE A 61 -9.13 -3.68 2.77
CA PHE A 61 -9.30 -5.03 2.26
C PHE A 61 -10.39 -5.08 1.19
N GLU A 62 -10.04 -5.59 0.02
CA GLU A 62 -10.98 -5.85 -1.07
C GLU A 62 -10.90 -7.32 -1.44
N HIS A 63 -11.97 -8.06 -1.22
CA HIS A 63 -11.94 -9.52 -1.35
C HIS A 63 -11.62 -9.98 -2.79
N ASP A 64 -12.10 -9.22 -3.80
CA ASP A 64 -11.82 -9.45 -5.22
C ASP A 64 -10.35 -9.34 -5.58
N HIS A 65 -9.56 -8.69 -4.73
CA HIS A 65 -8.13 -8.53 -4.94
C HIS A 65 -7.30 -9.69 -4.39
N PHE A 66 -7.87 -10.49 -3.49
CA PHE A 66 -7.19 -11.59 -2.81
C PHE A 66 -7.61 -12.95 -3.34
N GLU A 67 -8.87 -13.12 -3.73
CA GLU A 67 -9.36 -14.39 -4.26
C GLU A 67 -10.52 -14.22 -5.23
N LYS A 68 -10.71 -15.22 -6.10
CA LYS A 68 -11.82 -15.28 -7.05
C LYS A 68 -13.14 -15.47 -6.30
N GLU A 69 -14.21 -14.87 -6.82
CA GLU A 69 -15.53 -14.91 -6.19
C GLU A 69 -16.02 -16.34 -5.90
N TRP A 70 -15.79 -17.28 -6.81
CA TRP A 70 -16.25 -18.66 -6.67
C TRP A 70 -15.58 -19.43 -5.51
N SER A 71 -14.39 -19.02 -5.06
CA SER A 71 -13.68 -19.70 -3.97
C SER A 71 -14.08 -19.20 -2.58
N ARG A 72 -14.81 -18.09 -2.52
CA ARG A 72 -15.18 -17.44 -1.26
C ARG A 72 -16.02 -18.34 -0.40
N GLY A 73 -15.67 -18.41 0.89
CA GLY A 73 -16.41 -19.21 1.86
C GLY A 73 -16.28 -20.72 1.71
N LEU A 74 -15.50 -21.23 0.75
CA LEU A 74 -15.16 -22.66 0.72
C LEU A 74 -14.48 -23.06 2.04
N SER A 75 -15.05 -24.06 2.71
CA SER A 75 -14.51 -24.55 3.98
C SER A 75 -13.25 -25.39 3.78
N ASN A 76 -13.11 -26.04 2.62
CA ASN A 76 -11.90 -26.76 2.25
C ASN A 76 -10.85 -25.78 1.72
N TRP A 77 -9.80 -25.54 2.52
CA TRP A 77 -8.72 -24.66 2.12
C TRP A 77 -7.88 -25.21 0.96
N GLU A 78 -7.78 -26.52 0.78
CA GLU A 78 -7.02 -27.10 -0.34
C GLU A 78 -7.64 -26.71 -1.69
N GLU A 79 -8.97 -26.80 -1.81
CA GLU A 79 -9.71 -26.35 -2.99
C GLU A 79 -9.75 -24.83 -3.10
N ARG A 80 -9.93 -24.11 -1.98
CA ARG A 80 -9.99 -22.64 -1.96
C ARG A 80 -8.70 -21.99 -2.46
N MET A 81 -7.57 -22.63 -2.22
CA MET A 81 -6.25 -22.15 -2.66
C MET A 81 -6.15 -21.96 -4.17
N GLU A 82 -6.93 -22.69 -4.97
CA GLU A 82 -6.98 -22.51 -6.44
C GLU A 82 -7.62 -21.17 -6.85
N GLY A 83 -8.45 -20.60 -5.97
CA GLY A 83 -9.06 -19.28 -6.16
C GLY A 83 -8.22 -18.12 -5.64
N VAL A 84 -7.22 -18.37 -4.79
CA VAL A 84 -6.36 -17.32 -4.22
C VAL A 84 -5.46 -16.73 -5.30
N GLN A 85 -5.38 -15.41 -5.35
CA GLN A 85 -4.54 -14.70 -6.31
C GLN A 85 -3.06 -14.80 -5.93
N THR A 86 -2.21 -15.01 -6.94
CA THR A 86 -0.76 -15.14 -6.76
C THR A 86 -0.02 -13.81 -6.86
N ASN A 87 -0.65 -12.78 -7.44
CA ASN A 87 -0.06 -11.46 -7.66
C ASN A 87 -0.87 -10.37 -6.96
N VAL A 88 -0.85 -10.40 -5.63
CA VAL A 88 -1.57 -9.44 -4.79
C VAL A 88 -0.65 -8.28 -4.43
N PHE A 89 -1.11 -7.04 -4.61
CA PHE A 89 -0.38 -5.83 -4.26
C PHE A 89 -1.30 -4.69 -3.85
N PHE A 90 -0.86 -3.76 -3.00
CA PHE A 90 -1.61 -2.52 -2.75
C PHE A 90 -0.75 -1.31 -3.08
N TYR A 91 -1.42 -0.18 -3.33
CA TYR A 91 -0.74 1.09 -3.53
C TYR A 91 -0.79 1.91 -2.25
N ASN A 92 0.37 2.43 -1.85
CA ASN A 92 0.49 3.40 -0.79
C ASN A 92 1.15 4.68 -1.34
N ALA A 93 0.69 5.84 -0.90
CA ALA A 93 1.20 7.11 -1.39
C ALA A 93 2.71 7.27 -1.17
N TYR A 94 3.27 6.76 -0.08
CA TYR A 94 4.69 6.90 0.23
C TYR A 94 5.54 5.75 -0.29
N LEU A 95 4.98 4.55 -0.34
CA LEU A 95 5.71 3.32 -0.65
C LEU A 95 5.56 2.87 -2.11
N GLY A 96 4.60 3.44 -2.84
CA GLY A 96 4.26 3.00 -4.19
C GLY A 96 3.54 1.64 -4.17
N LYS A 97 3.90 0.77 -5.13
CA LYS A 97 3.33 -0.59 -5.25
C LYS A 97 4.00 -1.53 -4.24
N VAL A 98 3.20 -2.12 -3.37
CA VAL A 98 3.65 -3.02 -2.30
C VAL A 98 3.13 -4.43 -2.57
N ARG A 99 4.03 -5.41 -2.69
CA ARG A 99 3.68 -6.82 -2.89
C ARG A 99 3.17 -7.46 -1.61
N ILE A 100 2.14 -8.29 -1.71
CA ILE A 100 1.70 -9.20 -0.65
C ILE A 100 2.05 -10.65 -1.05
N PRO A 101 2.93 -11.34 -0.30
CA PRO A 101 3.18 -12.77 -0.50
C PRO A 101 1.91 -13.61 -0.36
N SER A 102 1.77 -14.67 -1.16
CA SER A 102 0.55 -15.49 -1.20
C SER A 102 0.21 -16.15 0.13
N ASP A 103 1.21 -16.58 0.90
CA ASP A 103 1.04 -17.11 2.25
C ASP A 103 0.44 -16.06 3.21
N LEU A 104 0.87 -14.80 3.10
CA LEU A 104 0.31 -13.69 3.87
C LEU A 104 -1.07 -13.29 3.34
N ALA A 105 -1.34 -13.37 2.04
CA ALA A 105 -2.65 -13.10 1.47
C ALA A 105 -3.73 -14.05 2.05
N ILE A 106 -3.42 -15.34 2.16
CA ILE A 106 -4.29 -16.33 2.82
C ILE A 106 -4.51 -15.97 4.30
N HIS A 107 -3.44 -15.57 4.99
CA HIS A 107 -3.53 -15.20 6.40
C HIS A 107 -4.42 -13.97 6.60
N ILE A 108 -4.30 -12.96 5.73
CA ILE A 108 -5.17 -11.78 5.72
C ILE A 108 -6.64 -12.18 5.53
N ILE A 109 -6.95 -13.02 4.53
CA ILE A 109 -8.33 -13.50 4.30
C ILE A 109 -8.89 -14.12 5.59
N LYS A 110 -8.13 -15.02 6.24
CA LYS A 110 -8.56 -15.68 7.48
C LYS A 110 -8.80 -14.69 8.62
N LEU A 111 -7.92 -13.72 8.81
CA LEU A 111 -8.05 -12.71 9.86
C LEU A 111 -9.29 -11.83 9.64
N VAL A 112 -9.49 -11.37 8.41
CA VAL A 112 -10.64 -10.55 8.04
C VAL A 112 -11.95 -11.32 8.24
N GLU A 113 -12.03 -12.56 7.76
CA GLU A 113 -13.23 -13.40 7.93
C GLU A 113 -13.52 -13.71 9.41
N ASN A 114 -12.48 -13.87 10.24
CA ASN A 114 -12.67 -14.08 11.67
C ASN A 114 -13.21 -12.82 12.34
N LEU A 115 -12.66 -11.64 12.03
CA LEU A 115 -13.20 -10.35 12.53
C LEU A 115 -14.68 -10.17 12.18
N GLN A 116 -15.06 -10.53 10.94
CA GLN A 116 -16.46 -10.46 10.47
C GLN A 116 -17.39 -11.46 11.16
N LYS A 117 -16.88 -12.61 11.62
CA LYS A 117 -17.66 -13.60 12.39
C LYS A 117 -17.94 -13.14 13.81
N ASP A 118 -16.98 -12.45 14.42
CA ASP A 118 -17.05 -12.01 15.81
C ASP A 118 -17.96 -10.77 16.00
N CYS A 119 -18.35 -10.11 14.91
CA CYS A 119 -19.12 -8.86 14.95
C CYS A 119 -20.60 -9.02 14.57
N TYR A 120 -21.44 -8.09 15.08
CA TYR A 120 -22.85 -7.99 14.73
C TYR A 120 -23.03 -7.78 13.21
N GLU A 121 -24.12 -8.30 12.64
CA GLU A 121 -24.39 -8.27 11.18
C GLU A 121 -24.23 -6.89 10.53
N ARG A 122 -24.44 -5.80 11.28
CA ARG A 122 -24.32 -4.42 10.79
C ARG A 122 -22.89 -4.05 10.37
N LEU A 123 -21.87 -4.66 10.99
CA LEU A 123 -20.45 -4.38 10.69
C LEU A 123 -19.91 -5.24 9.53
N LYS A 124 -20.66 -6.25 9.04
CA LYS A 124 -20.15 -7.15 7.99
C LYS A 124 -19.92 -6.45 6.65
N THR A 125 -20.58 -5.32 6.42
CA THR A 125 -20.45 -4.51 5.21
C THR A 125 -19.43 -3.39 5.35
N ASP A 126 -18.96 -3.12 6.57
CA ASP A 126 -18.07 -1.99 6.81
C ASP A 126 -16.69 -2.33 6.25
N PRO A 127 -16.00 -1.37 5.61
CA PRO A 127 -14.66 -1.60 5.09
C PRO A 127 -13.71 -2.00 6.24
N ILE A 128 -12.77 -2.90 5.95
CA ILE A 128 -11.79 -3.39 6.94
C ILE A 128 -10.41 -2.93 6.50
N ASN A 129 -9.68 -2.26 7.38
CA ASN A 129 -8.27 -1.98 7.23
C ASN A 129 -7.44 -3.20 7.64
N VAL A 130 -6.41 -3.48 6.86
CA VAL A 130 -5.35 -4.43 7.23
C VAL A 130 -4.10 -3.63 7.55
N ILE A 131 -3.59 -3.76 8.77
CA ILE A 131 -2.37 -3.10 9.24
C ILE A 131 -1.21 -4.08 9.06
N VAL A 132 -0.16 -3.63 8.39
CA VAL A 132 0.99 -4.47 8.01
C VAL A 132 2.31 -3.75 8.24
N LYS A 133 3.36 -4.54 8.48
CA LYS A 133 4.75 -4.09 8.37
C LYS A 133 5.32 -4.52 7.03
N VAL A 134 5.90 -3.56 6.32
CA VAL A 134 6.54 -3.77 5.03
C VAL A 134 8.04 -3.57 5.13
N ARG A 135 8.78 -4.24 4.26
CA ARG A 135 10.22 -4.07 4.10
C ARG A 135 10.56 -3.81 2.64
N LEU A 136 11.72 -3.22 2.42
CA LEU A 136 12.29 -3.08 1.09
C LEU A 136 12.69 -4.46 0.55
N LEU A 137 12.46 -4.71 -0.74
CA LEU A 137 12.95 -5.93 -1.38
C LEU A 137 14.48 -5.96 -1.38
N LYS A 138 15.08 -7.10 -1.04
CA LYS A 138 16.54 -7.21 -0.79
C LYS A 138 17.43 -6.91 -2.02
N ASP A 139 16.85 -6.80 -3.21
CA ASP A 139 17.55 -6.45 -4.46
C ASP A 139 16.90 -5.25 -5.19
N PHE A 140 16.22 -4.38 -4.45
CA PHE A 140 15.41 -3.30 -5.04
C PHE A 140 16.21 -2.40 -6.00
N VAL A 141 17.50 -2.13 -5.73
CA VAL A 141 18.32 -1.25 -6.59
C VAL A 141 18.44 -1.84 -7.99
N GLU A 142 18.78 -3.12 -8.09
CA GLU A 142 18.94 -3.80 -9.38
C GLU A 142 17.58 -3.96 -10.08
N MET A 143 16.53 -4.31 -9.33
CA MET A 143 15.19 -4.46 -9.87
C MET A 143 14.61 -3.14 -10.42
N CYS A 144 14.82 -2.02 -9.74
CA CYS A 144 14.30 -0.71 -10.16
C CYS A 144 15.00 -0.18 -11.42
N ILE A 145 16.28 -0.52 -11.62
CA ILE A 145 17.02 -0.12 -12.83
C ILE A 145 16.48 -0.86 -14.05
N MET A 146 16.13 -2.15 -13.89
CA MET A 146 15.69 -3.00 -15.01
C MET A 146 14.20 -2.87 -15.30
N HIS A 147 13.38 -2.59 -14.28
CA HIS A 147 11.92 -2.56 -14.36
C HIS A 147 11.33 -1.52 -13.40
N PRO A 148 11.14 -0.26 -13.83
CA PRO A 148 10.72 0.84 -12.94
C PRO A 148 9.31 0.69 -12.37
N ASP A 149 8.48 -0.18 -12.97
CA ASP A 149 7.10 -0.44 -12.54
C ASP A 149 6.99 -1.57 -11.50
N ASN A 150 8.12 -2.16 -11.09
CA ASN A 150 8.13 -3.27 -10.13
C ASN A 150 7.83 -2.82 -8.70
N GLU A 151 7.37 -3.77 -7.88
CA GLU A 151 7.19 -3.55 -6.46
C GLU A 151 8.55 -3.27 -5.79
N MET A 152 8.62 -2.22 -4.97
CA MET A 152 9.83 -1.90 -4.18
C MET A 152 9.75 -2.48 -2.78
N TYR A 153 8.54 -2.58 -2.24
CA TYR A 153 8.26 -3.06 -0.89
C TYR A 153 7.49 -4.37 -0.94
N VAL A 154 7.69 -5.18 0.09
CA VAL A 154 6.97 -6.43 0.32
C VAL A 154 6.43 -6.46 1.74
N VAL A 155 5.20 -6.92 1.91
CA VAL A 155 4.64 -7.18 3.24
C VAL A 155 5.46 -8.28 3.91
N LYS A 156 5.92 -8.01 5.12
CA LYS A 156 6.68 -8.95 5.94
C LYS A 156 5.83 -9.56 7.05
N THR A 157 5.00 -8.75 7.68
CA THR A 157 4.22 -9.13 8.87
C THR A 157 2.85 -8.46 8.83
N ILE A 158 1.82 -9.20 9.22
CA ILE A 158 0.48 -8.64 9.46
C ILE A 158 0.43 -8.26 10.94
N VAL A 159 0.09 -7.00 11.23
CA VAL A 159 0.01 -6.47 12.59
C VAL A 159 -1.38 -6.72 13.15
N ASP A 160 -2.41 -6.27 12.44
CA ASP A 160 -3.81 -6.39 12.89
C ASP A 160 -4.80 -6.15 11.74
N VAL A 161 -6.08 -6.38 12.00
CA VAL A 161 -7.22 -5.99 11.15
C VAL A 161 -8.26 -5.22 11.96
N GLU A 162 -8.74 -4.11 11.43
CA GLU A 162 -9.69 -3.20 12.11
C GLU A 162 -10.77 -2.72 11.16
N TYR A 163 -11.97 -2.42 11.66
CA TYR A 163 -12.97 -1.71 10.85
C TYR A 163 -12.53 -0.28 10.57
N VAL A 164 -12.88 0.24 9.40
CA VAL A 164 -12.70 1.66 9.09
C VAL A 164 -13.71 2.47 9.92
N GLU A 165 -13.21 3.37 10.76
CA GLU A 165 -14.00 4.33 11.54
C GLU A 165 -14.67 5.41 10.66
#